data_AF-H9FL74-F1
#
_entry.id   AF-H9FL74-F1
#
_cell.length_a   1.000
_cell.length_b   1.000
_cell.length_c   1.000
_cell.angle_alpha   90.00
_cell.angle_beta   90.00
_cell.angle_gamma   90.00
#
_symmetry.space_group_name_H-M   'P 1'
#
loop_
_entity.id
_entity.type
_entity.pdbx_description
1 polymer ?
#
loop_
_entity_poly.entity_id
_entity_poly.type
_entity_poly.pdbx_seq_one_letter_code
_entity_poly.pdbx_strand_id
1 'polypeptide(L)'
;AGWARGWCLGCCLLLPLSLSLAAAKQLLRYRLAEEGPADVRIGNVASDLGIVTGSGEVTFSLESGSEYLKIDNLTGELSTSERRIDREKLPQCQMIFDENECFLDFEVSVIGPSQSWVDLFEGRVIVLDINDNTPTFPSPVLTLTVEENRPVGTLYLLPTATDRDFGRNGIERYELLQEPGGGGSGGESRRAGAADSAPYPGGG
;
A
#
# COMPACT_ATOMS: atom_id res chain seq x y z
N ALA A 1 76.29 -7.76 38.85
CA ALA A 1 76.16 -9.07 38.17
C ALA A 1 75.04 -9.82 38.87
N GLY A 2 74.02 -10.40 38.26
CA GLY A 2 73.58 -10.61 36.88
C GLY A 2 72.16 -11.23 36.95
N TRP A 3 71.37 -11.08 35.89
CA TRP A 3 69.91 -11.35 35.80
C TRP A 3 69.45 -12.83 35.90
N ALA A 4 68.20 -13.04 36.38
CA ALA A 4 67.21 -14.03 35.89
C ALA A 4 65.84 -13.73 36.54
N ARG A 5 64.81 -13.19 35.85
CA ARG A 5 63.81 -13.78 34.92
C ARG A 5 62.72 -14.65 35.57
N GLY A 6 61.47 -14.17 35.46
CA GLY A 6 60.20 -14.93 35.54
C GLY A 6 59.01 -13.96 35.53
N TRP A 7 58.54 -13.42 34.40
CA TRP A 7 57.69 -13.98 33.32
C TRP A 7 56.22 -14.24 33.75
N CYS A 8 55.41 -13.19 33.56
CA CYS A 8 54.05 -13.13 33.00
C CYS A 8 53.00 -14.19 33.40
N LEU A 9 52.18 -13.85 34.40
CA LEU A 9 50.80 -14.34 34.52
C LEU A 9 49.86 -13.17 34.23
N GLY A 10 49.38 -13.11 32.99
CA GLY A 10 48.49 -12.05 32.52
C GLY A 10 48.05 -12.27 31.09
N CYS A 11 47.63 -13.49 30.76
CA CYS A 11 47.02 -13.78 29.47
C CYS A 11 45.58 -13.24 29.50
N CYS A 12 45.42 -11.92 29.35
CA CYS A 12 44.15 -11.36 28.92
C CYS A 12 43.93 -11.79 27.47
N LEU A 13 43.27 -12.94 27.29
CA LEU A 13 42.65 -13.33 26.03
C LEU A 13 41.57 -12.29 25.71
N LEU A 14 41.97 -11.21 25.04
CA LEU A 14 41.08 -10.36 24.28
C LEU A 14 40.60 -11.18 23.09
N LEU A 15 39.58 -12.02 23.31
CA LEU A 15 38.76 -12.56 22.23
C LEU A 15 38.21 -11.35 21.48
N PRO A 16 38.52 -11.17 20.17
CA PRO A 16 37.78 -10.21 19.39
C PRO A 16 36.36 -10.76 19.32
N LEU A 17 35.45 -10.13 20.06
CA LEU A 17 34.02 -10.34 19.91
C LEU A 17 33.65 -9.76 18.55
N SER A 18 33.91 -10.52 17.48
CA SER A 18 33.39 -10.24 16.17
C SER A 18 31.89 -10.48 16.25
N LEU A 19 31.14 -9.45 16.67
CA LEU A 19 29.73 -9.37 16.35
C LEU A 19 29.67 -9.31 14.82
N SER A 20 29.46 -10.48 14.21
CA SER A 20 28.86 -10.55 12.88
C SER A 20 27.49 -9.89 13.03
N LEU A 21 27.40 -8.62 12.62
CA LEU A 21 26.11 -8.02 12.32
C LEU A 21 25.59 -8.84 11.14
N ALA A 22 24.63 -9.74 11.40
CA ALA A 22 23.90 -10.38 10.33
C ALA A 22 23.39 -9.26 9.42
N ALA A 23 23.85 -9.24 8.17
CA ALA A 23 23.38 -8.29 7.19
C ALA A 23 21.85 -8.44 7.13
N ALA A 24 21.12 -7.39 7.50
CA ALA A 24 19.67 -7.41 7.39
C ALA A 24 19.32 -7.71 5.94
N LYS A 25 18.54 -8.77 5.70
CA LYS A 25 18.03 -9.07 4.36
C LYS A 25 17.28 -7.83 3.86
N GLN A 26 17.68 -7.31 2.71
CA GLN A 26 17.04 -6.17 2.08
C GLN A 26 15.62 -6.59 1.64
N LEU A 27 14.59 -5.94 2.18
CA LEU A 27 13.22 -6.13 1.71
C LEU A 27 13.04 -5.35 0.40
N LEU A 28 12.61 -6.03 -0.67
CA LEU A 28 12.32 -5.39 -1.95
C LEU A 28 11.02 -4.58 -1.83
N ARG A 29 11.04 -3.33 -2.26
CA ARG A 29 9.88 -2.43 -2.09
C ARG A 29 9.64 -1.60 -3.34
N TYR A 30 8.49 -1.84 -3.95
CA TYR A 30 8.05 -1.15 -5.17
C TYR A 30 6.72 -0.43 -4.95
N ARG A 31 6.36 0.43 -5.91
CA ARG A 31 5.09 1.15 -5.94
C ARG A 31 4.49 1.03 -7.32
N LEU A 32 3.19 0.80 -7.39
CA LEU A 32 2.44 0.66 -8.63
C LEU A 32 1.05 1.25 -8.45
N ALA A 33 0.63 2.12 -9.36
CA ALA A 33 -0.77 2.55 -9.42
C ALA A 33 -1.64 1.40 -9.91
N GLU A 34 -2.80 1.23 -9.29
CA GLU A 34 -3.79 0.27 -9.75
C GLU A 34 -4.37 0.63 -11.12
N GLU A 35 -5.27 -0.22 -11.62
CA GLU A 35 -6.06 0.02 -12.83
C GLU A 35 -5.23 0.15 -14.13
N GLY A 36 -3.90 0.05 -14.04
CA GLY A 36 -2.96 0.09 -15.15
C GLY A 36 -3.05 -1.12 -16.10
N PRO A 37 -2.49 -1.00 -17.31
CA PRO A 37 -2.47 -2.10 -18.28
C PRO A 37 -1.51 -3.23 -17.85
N ALA A 38 -1.63 -4.36 -18.55
CA ALA A 38 -0.65 -5.43 -18.47
C ALA A 38 0.73 -4.96 -18.97
N ASP A 39 1.77 -5.67 -18.56
CA ASP A 39 3.15 -5.48 -19.02
C ASP A 39 3.78 -4.13 -18.64
N VAL A 40 3.22 -3.45 -17.65
CA VAL A 40 3.80 -2.23 -17.09
C VAL A 40 5.02 -2.60 -16.25
N ARG A 41 6.16 -1.98 -16.55
CA ARG A 41 7.40 -2.14 -15.79
C ARG A 41 7.28 -1.53 -14.40
N ILE A 42 7.50 -2.33 -13.37
CA ILE A 42 7.43 -1.93 -11.95
C ILE A 42 8.83 -1.60 -11.43
N GLY A 43 9.81 -2.46 -11.69
CA GLY A 43 11.15 -2.36 -11.13
C GLY A 43 12.08 -3.46 -11.64
N ASN A 44 13.27 -3.57 -11.06
CA ASN A 44 14.23 -4.61 -11.44
C ASN A 44 14.91 -5.20 -10.19
N VAL A 45 14.55 -6.44 -9.88
CA VAL A 45 15.01 -7.16 -8.69
C VAL A 45 16.52 -7.37 -8.73
N ALA A 46 17.08 -7.66 -9.90
CA ALA A 46 18.51 -7.86 -10.03
C ALA A 46 19.30 -6.59 -9.68
N SER A 47 18.83 -5.44 -10.17
CA SER A 47 19.43 -4.14 -9.90
C SER A 47 19.39 -3.78 -8.41
N ASP A 48 18.26 -4.02 -7.76
CA ASP A 48 18.06 -3.73 -6.34
C ASP A 48 18.86 -4.67 -5.42
N LEU A 49 19.14 -5.90 -5.87
CA LEU A 49 20.01 -6.86 -5.19
C LEU A 49 21.49 -6.71 -5.57
N GLY A 50 21.84 -5.79 -6.48
CA GLY A 50 23.22 -5.60 -6.95
C GLY A 50 23.76 -6.77 -7.79
N ILE A 51 22.88 -7.55 -8.42
CA ILE A 51 23.21 -8.68 -9.28
C ILE A 51 23.40 -8.19 -10.71
N VAL A 52 24.58 -8.45 -11.29
CA VAL A 52 24.85 -8.13 -12.70
C VAL A 52 24.21 -9.21 -13.58
N THR A 53 23.24 -8.80 -14.39
CA THR A 53 22.53 -9.67 -15.33
C THR A 53 23.14 -9.61 -16.72
N GLY A 54 22.92 -10.65 -17.54
CA GLY A 54 23.32 -10.67 -18.96
C GLY A 54 24.32 -11.75 -19.35
N SER A 55 24.93 -12.48 -18.40
CA SER A 55 25.77 -13.65 -18.69
C SER A 55 25.02 -14.99 -18.71
N GLY A 56 23.74 -15.00 -18.31
CA GLY A 56 22.95 -16.22 -18.11
C GLY A 56 23.41 -17.07 -16.91
N GLU A 57 24.26 -16.51 -16.06
CA GLU A 57 24.82 -17.18 -14.88
C GLU A 57 23.81 -17.27 -13.73
N VAL A 58 22.84 -16.35 -13.68
CA VAL A 58 21.81 -16.29 -12.64
C VAL A 58 20.45 -16.19 -13.32
N THR A 59 19.47 -16.92 -12.80
CA THR A 59 18.08 -16.84 -13.25
C THR A 59 17.13 -16.49 -12.10
N PHE A 60 16.05 -15.80 -12.45
CA PHE A 60 15.03 -15.36 -11.51
C PHE A 60 13.73 -16.16 -11.71
N SER A 61 13.07 -16.53 -10.61
CA SER A 61 11.75 -17.17 -10.64
C SER A 61 10.86 -16.53 -9.57
N LEU A 62 9.60 -16.31 -9.92
CA LEU A 62 8.60 -15.74 -9.03
C LEU A 62 7.87 -16.89 -8.33
N GLU A 63 8.10 -17.03 -7.03
CA GLU A 63 7.54 -18.12 -6.20
C GLU A 63 6.14 -17.75 -5.66
N SER A 64 5.85 -16.46 -5.52
CA SER A 64 4.54 -15.94 -5.07
C SER A 64 4.18 -14.62 -5.77
N GLY A 65 2.89 -14.31 -5.85
CA GLY A 65 2.39 -13.07 -6.47
C GLY A 65 2.22 -13.14 -8.00
N SER A 66 2.39 -14.32 -8.60
CA SER A 66 2.28 -14.54 -10.05
C SER A 66 0.88 -14.29 -10.64
N GLU A 67 -0.13 -14.18 -9.78
CA GLU A 67 -1.48 -13.76 -10.17
C GLU A 67 -1.47 -12.34 -10.76
N TYR A 68 -0.65 -11.43 -10.23
CA TYR A 68 -0.63 -10.00 -10.59
C TYR A 68 0.69 -9.54 -11.19
N LEU A 69 1.77 -10.29 -10.93
CA LEU A 69 3.13 -9.91 -11.26
C LEU A 69 3.77 -10.95 -12.15
N LYS A 70 4.75 -10.51 -12.94
CA LYS A 70 5.63 -11.38 -13.71
C LYS A 70 7.06 -10.87 -13.59
N ILE A 71 8.01 -11.80 -13.64
CA ILE A 71 9.44 -11.48 -13.63
C ILE A 71 10.10 -12.05 -14.87
N ASP A 72 10.94 -11.26 -15.52
CA ASP A 72 11.81 -11.75 -16.58
C ASP A 72 12.95 -12.57 -15.95
N ASN A 73 13.08 -13.82 -16.36
CA ASN A 73 13.97 -14.78 -15.73
C ASN A 73 15.46 -14.52 -16.00
N LEU A 74 15.82 -13.67 -16.97
CA LEU A 74 17.21 -13.34 -17.31
C LEU A 74 17.64 -11.97 -16.78
N THR A 75 16.74 -11.00 -16.79
CA THR A 75 17.03 -9.60 -16.44
C THR A 75 16.59 -9.24 -15.02
N GLY A 76 15.70 -10.03 -14.42
CA GLY A 76 15.09 -9.73 -13.12
C GLY A 76 14.10 -8.56 -13.17
N GLU A 77 13.64 -8.17 -14.36
CA GLU A 77 12.63 -7.11 -14.51
C GLU A 77 11.26 -7.57 -14.02
N LEU A 78 10.69 -6.83 -13.07
CA LEU A 78 9.37 -7.06 -12.52
C LEU A 78 8.34 -6.20 -13.27
N SER A 79 7.25 -6.81 -13.72
CA SER A 79 6.17 -6.13 -14.44
C SER A 79 4.79 -6.70 -14.08
N THR A 80 3.72 -6.02 -14.49
CA THR A 80 2.34 -6.48 -14.27
C THR A 80 2.00 -7.67 -15.17
N SER A 81 1.17 -8.59 -14.67
CA SER A 81 0.59 -9.69 -15.43
C SER A 81 -0.61 -9.22 -16.27
N GLU A 82 -1.26 -10.14 -17.00
CA GLU A 82 -2.51 -9.85 -17.72
C GLU A 82 -3.68 -9.53 -16.78
N ARG A 83 -3.62 -9.99 -15.53
CA ARG A 83 -4.68 -9.75 -14.56
C ARG A 83 -4.54 -8.34 -14.00
N ARG A 84 -5.58 -7.55 -14.21
CA ARG A 84 -5.64 -6.18 -13.71
C ARG A 84 -5.61 -6.17 -12.18
N ILE A 85 -4.82 -5.26 -11.63
CA ILE A 85 -4.78 -4.97 -10.20
C ILE A 85 -5.85 -3.92 -9.94
N ASP A 86 -6.80 -4.27 -9.08
CA ASP A 86 -7.92 -3.45 -8.61
C ASP A 86 -7.88 -3.54 -7.08
N ARG A 87 -7.61 -2.41 -6.44
CA ARG A 87 -7.30 -2.27 -5.02
C ARG A 87 -8.53 -2.62 -4.17
N GLU A 88 -9.72 -2.27 -4.62
CA GLU A 88 -10.99 -2.54 -3.95
C GLU A 88 -11.31 -4.04 -3.94
N LYS A 89 -10.80 -4.80 -4.91
CA LYS A 89 -10.93 -6.26 -4.97
C LYS A 89 -9.87 -7.03 -4.18
N LEU A 90 -8.80 -6.37 -3.73
CA LEU A 90 -7.75 -7.02 -2.96
C LEU A 90 -8.20 -7.24 -1.50
N PRO A 91 -8.28 -8.49 -1.00
CA PRO A 91 -8.76 -8.77 0.36
C PRO A 91 -7.96 -8.06 1.45
N GLN A 92 -6.64 -7.94 1.26
CA GLN A 92 -5.74 -7.27 2.20
C GLN A 92 -5.93 -5.76 2.24
N CYS A 93 -6.64 -5.17 1.27
CA CYS A 93 -6.87 -3.73 1.18
C CYS A 93 -8.27 -3.33 1.67
N GLN A 94 -9.19 -4.29 1.81
CA GLN A 94 -10.54 -4.07 2.36
C GLN A 94 -10.56 -3.91 3.89
N MET A 95 -9.47 -4.23 4.59
CA MET A 95 -9.38 -4.21 6.06
C MET A 95 -8.53 -3.06 6.60
N ILE A 96 -8.17 -2.10 5.74
CA ILE A 96 -7.26 -1.00 6.08
C ILE A 96 -8.08 0.20 6.56
N PHE A 97 -7.87 0.60 7.81
CA PHE A 97 -8.33 1.88 8.35
C PHE A 97 -7.19 2.89 8.19
N ASP A 98 -7.33 3.81 7.23
CA ASP A 98 -6.63 5.09 6.96
C ASP A 98 -5.08 5.21 7.03
N GLU A 99 -4.35 4.24 7.59
CA GLU A 99 -2.90 4.34 7.86
C GLU A 99 -2.06 3.17 7.33
N ASN A 100 -2.65 2.04 6.95
CA ASN A 100 -1.88 0.94 6.36
C ASN A 100 -1.75 1.13 4.83
N GLU A 101 -0.55 0.93 4.29
CA GLU A 101 -0.38 0.84 2.85
C GLU A 101 -1.08 -0.43 2.33
N CYS A 102 -1.85 -0.32 1.24
CA CYS A 102 -2.31 -1.49 0.50
C CYS A 102 -1.13 -2.09 -0.25
N PHE A 103 -0.92 -3.41 -0.15
CA PHE A 103 0.21 -4.05 -0.79
C PHE A 103 -0.06 -5.45 -1.31
N LEU A 104 0.76 -5.86 -2.28
CA LEU A 104 0.92 -7.23 -2.76
C LEU A 104 2.28 -7.73 -2.31
N ASP A 105 2.29 -8.77 -1.49
CA ASP A 105 3.53 -9.47 -1.16
C ASP A 105 3.87 -10.46 -2.29
N PHE A 106 5.16 -10.60 -2.57
CA PHE A 106 5.68 -11.53 -3.55
C PHE A 106 7.02 -12.09 -3.06
N GLU A 107 7.42 -13.21 -3.65
CA GLU A 107 8.66 -13.88 -3.30
C GLU A 107 9.39 -14.26 -4.59
N VAL A 108 10.68 -13.97 -4.65
CA VAL A 108 11.54 -14.27 -5.80
C VAL A 108 12.68 -15.16 -5.36
N SER A 109 12.88 -16.24 -6.10
CA SER A 109 14.07 -17.07 -6.01
C SER A 109 15.13 -16.61 -7.02
N VAL A 110 16.36 -16.51 -6.54
CA VAL A 110 17.55 -16.22 -7.34
C VAL A 110 18.36 -17.52 -7.39
N ILE A 111 18.52 -18.05 -8.60
CA ILE A 111 19.12 -19.37 -8.82
C ILE A 111 20.48 -19.16 -9.48
N GLY A 112 21.51 -19.68 -8.84
CA GLY A 112 22.89 -19.62 -9.33
C GLY A 112 23.17 -20.52 -10.54
N PRO A 113 24.39 -20.45 -11.09
CA PRO A 113 24.76 -21.21 -12.28
C PRO A 113 24.71 -22.70 -11.99
N SER A 114 24.17 -23.45 -12.96
CA SER A 114 23.95 -24.90 -12.85
C SER A 114 23.18 -25.31 -11.58
N GLN A 115 22.31 -24.44 -11.07
CA GLN A 115 21.52 -24.65 -9.84
C GLN A 115 22.38 -24.92 -8.59
N SER A 116 23.59 -24.34 -8.54
CA SER A 116 24.54 -24.56 -7.44
C SER A 116 24.08 -23.96 -6.09
N TRP A 117 23.21 -22.96 -6.12
CA TRP A 117 22.63 -22.32 -4.95
C TRP A 117 21.28 -21.66 -5.31
N VAL A 118 20.45 -21.44 -4.29
CA VAL A 118 19.17 -20.74 -4.40
C VAL A 118 19.01 -19.82 -3.20
N ASP A 119 18.81 -18.54 -3.47
CA ASP A 119 18.47 -17.54 -2.45
C ASP A 119 17.03 -17.05 -2.64
N LEU A 120 16.37 -16.76 -1.52
CA LEU A 120 14.97 -16.35 -1.49
C LEU A 120 14.84 -14.94 -0.92
N PHE A 121 14.15 -14.09 -1.68
CA PHE A 121 13.91 -12.70 -1.35
C PHE A 121 12.42 -12.41 -1.31
N GLU A 122 11.99 -11.84 -0.19
CA GLU A 122 10.64 -11.31 -0.03
C GLU A 122 10.59 -9.89 -0.59
N GLY A 123 9.45 -9.54 -1.15
CA GLY A 123 9.20 -8.21 -1.66
C GLY A 123 7.76 -7.78 -1.53
N ARG A 124 7.56 -6.47 -1.61
CA ARG A 124 6.26 -5.83 -1.49
C ARG A 124 6.05 -4.80 -2.59
N VAL A 125 4.94 -4.90 -3.31
CA VAL A 125 4.44 -3.86 -4.21
C VAL A 125 3.34 -3.10 -3.50
N ILE A 126 3.56 -1.83 -3.19
CA ILE A 126 2.53 -0.95 -2.65
C ILE A 126 1.62 -0.52 -3.79
N VAL A 127 0.34 -0.81 -3.65
CA VAL A 127 -0.69 -0.44 -4.61
C VAL A 127 -1.17 0.97 -4.28
N LEU A 128 -0.97 1.89 -5.21
CA LEU A 128 -1.43 3.27 -5.11
C LEU A 128 -2.84 3.37 -5.66
N ASP A 129 -3.71 3.95 -4.86
CA ASP A 129 -5.12 4.15 -5.17
C ASP A 129 -5.32 5.14 -6.34
N ILE A 130 -6.25 4.83 -7.22
CA ILE A 130 -6.70 5.68 -8.33
C ILE A 130 -8.18 5.98 -8.13
N ASN A 131 -8.61 7.22 -8.40
CA ASN A 131 -10.02 7.57 -8.36
C ASN A 131 -10.77 6.97 -9.56
N ASP A 132 -11.23 5.73 -9.42
CA ASP A 132 -12.01 5.00 -10.43
C ASP A 132 -13.42 4.63 -9.94
N ASN A 133 -13.72 4.85 -8.67
CA ASN A 133 -15.07 4.76 -8.13
C ASN A 133 -15.72 6.15 -8.05
N THR A 134 -17.04 6.19 -7.97
CA THR A 134 -17.79 7.45 -7.84
C THR A 134 -18.69 7.36 -6.62
N PRO A 135 -18.81 8.43 -5.82
CA PRO A 135 -19.68 8.44 -4.66
C PRO A 135 -21.13 8.10 -5.04
N THR A 136 -21.73 7.17 -4.29
CA THR A 136 -23.12 6.75 -4.51
C THR A 136 -23.95 6.94 -3.25
N PHE A 137 -25.13 7.55 -3.41
CA PHE A 137 -26.11 7.63 -2.32
C PHE A 137 -26.96 6.36 -2.24
N PRO A 138 -27.43 5.96 -1.03
CA PRO A 138 -28.32 4.81 -0.87
C PRO A 138 -29.65 4.95 -1.61
N SER A 139 -30.10 6.18 -1.85
CA SER A 139 -31.32 6.48 -2.61
C SER A 139 -31.08 7.70 -3.50
N PRO A 140 -31.56 7.70 -4.76
CA PRO A 140 -31.47 8.86 -5.64
C PRO A 140 -32.38 10.01 -5.20
N VAL A 141 -33.40 9.72 -4.39
CA VAL A 141 -34.34 10.71 -3.85
C VAL A 141 -34.46 10.49 -2.35
N LEU A 142 -34.29 11.57 -1.59
CA LEU A 142 -34.52 11.59 -0.16
C LEU A 142 -35.72 12.49 0.15
N THR A 143 -36.78 11.89 0.67
CA THR A 143 -37.95 12.64 1.15
C THR A 143 -37.81 12.89 2.64
N LEU A 144 -37.77 14.16 3.05
CA LEU A 144 -37.71 14.56 4.45
C LEU A 144 -39.03 15.20 4.86
N THR A 145 -39.62 14.70 5.95
CA THR A 145 -40.78 15.33 6.58
C THR A 145 -40.31 16.20 7.74
N VAL A 146 -40.61 17.50 7.64
CA VAL A 146 -40.21 18.51 8.64
C VAL A 146 -41.47 19.05 9.31
N GLU A 147 -41.53 19.00 10.63
CA GLU A 147 -42.61 19.63 11.40
C GLU A 147 -42.41 21.15 11.42
N GLU A 148 -43.50 21.90 11.20
CA GLU A 148 -43.46 23.36 11.12
C GLU A 148 -43.03 24.05 12.42
N ASN A 149 -43.31 23.42 13.57
CA ASN A 149 -43.01 23.96 14.89
C ASN A 149 -41.58 23.66 15.38
N ARG A 150 -40.69 23.20 14.49
CA ARG A 150 -39.31 22.87 14.84
C ARG A 150 -38.48 24.13 15.10
N PRO A 151 -37.63 24.12 16.13
CA PRO A 151 -36.79 25.28 16.44
C PRO A 151 -35.75 25.55 15.34
N VAL A 152 -35.41 26.81 15.15
CA VAL A 152 -34.33 27.22 14.24
C VAL A 152 -33.01 26.59 14.68
N GLY A 153 -32.25 26.07 13.72
CA GLY A 153 -31.00 25.34 13.98
C GLY A 153 -31.19 23.84 14.25
N THR A 154 -32.41 23.30 14.11
CA THR A 154 -32.64 21.86 14.11
C THR A 154 -31.81 21.20 13.00
N LEU A 155 -31.00 20.20 13.36
CA LEU A 155 -30.21 19.42 12.42
C LEU A 155 -30.98 18.19 11.95
N TYR A 156 -30.89 17.90 10.66
CA TYR A 156 -31.43 16.69 10.05
C TYR A 156 -30.28 15.85 9.52
N LEU A 157 -30.22 14.59 9.95
CA LEU A 157 -29.23 13.65 9.43
C LEU A 157 -29.66 13.20 8.04
N LEU A 158 -28.73 13.34 7.09
CA LEU A 158 -28.91 12.85 5.73
C LEU A 158 -28.11 11.56 5.56
N PRO A 159 -28.60 10.58 4.78
CA PRO A 159 -27.78 9.46 4.35
C PRO A 159 -26.52 9.98 3.65
N THR A 160 -25.36 9.46 4.04
CA THR A 160 -24.09 9.76 3.38
C THR A 160 -23.96 8.96 2.10
N ALA A 161 -23.22 9.50 1.14
CA ALA A 161 -22.75 8.70 0.03
C ALA A 161 -21.69 7.71 0.52
N THR A 162 -21.46 6.67 -0.27
CA THR A 162 -20.37 5.72 -0.10
C THR A 162 -19.50 5.73 -1.35
N ASP A 163 -18.20 5.71 -1.14
CA ASP A 163 -17.16 5.57 -2.16
C ASP A 163 -16.16 4.52 -1.66
N ARG A 164 -15.63 3.71 -2.58
CA ARG A 164 -14.71 2.61 -2.25
C ARG A 164 -13.24 3.03 -2.37
N ASP A 165 -12.96 4.16 -3.00
CA ASP A 165 -11.62 4.70 -3.15
C ASP A 165 -11.03 5.13 -1.80
N PHE A 166 -9.70 5.12 -1.69
CA PHE A 166 -8.99 5.36 -0.44
C PHE A 166 -8.52 6.81 -0.26
N GLY A 167 -8.56 7.27 0.99
CA GLY A 167 -8.04 8.56 1.38
C GLY A 167 -8.71 9.72 0.63
N ARG A 168 -7.94 10.47 -0.16
CA ARG A 168 -8.43 11.67 -0.86
C ARG A 168 -9.26 11.38 -2.10
N ASN A 169 -9.18 10.17 -2.63
CA ASN A 169 -9.95 9.81 -3.82
C ASN A 169 -11.39 9.44 -3.48
N GLY A 170 -11.67 9.12 -2.20
CA GLY A 170 -13.04 8.98 -1.70
C GLY A 170 -13.77 10.32 -1.50
N ILE A 171 -14.75 10.34 -0.59
CA ILE A 171 -15.64 11.49 -0.42
C ILE A 171 -14.96 12.62 0.37
N GLU A 172 -14.58 13.69 -0.33
CA GLU A 172 -14.00 14.88 0.29
C GLU A 172 -15.04 15.86 0.84
N ARG A 173 -16.14 16.11 0.09
CA ARG A 173 -17.15 17.12 0.47
C ARG A 173 -18.55 16.87 -0.08
N TYR A 174 -19.54 17.46 0.59
CA TYR A 174 -20.94 17.49 0.16
C TYR A 174 -21.41 18.92 -0.11
N GLU A 175 -22.20 19.11 -1.17
CA GLU A 175 -22.80 20.40 -1.52
C GLU A 175 -24.27 20.24 -1.91
N LEU A 176 -25.09 21.19 -1.46
CA LEU A 176 -26.49 21.29 -1.87
C LEU A 176 -26.61 22.29 -3.00
N LEU A 177 -27.13 21.84 -4.15
CA LEU A 177 -27.40 22.70 -5.30
C LEU A 177 -28.89 23.07 -5.29
N GLN A 178 -29.18 24.37 -5.30
CA GLN A 178 -30.54 24.86 -5.52
C GLN A 178 -30.79 24.95 -7.02
N GLU A 179 -31.81 24.27 -7.53
CA GLU A 179 -32.20 24.45 -8.93
C GLU A 179 -32.64 25.91 -9.16
N PRO A 180 -32.12 26.58 -10.20
CA PRO A 180 -32.50 27.96 -10.50
C PRO A 180 -33.93 27.98 -11.09
N GLY A 181 -34.93 28.06 -10.21
CA GLY A 181 -36.35 28.09 -10.55
C GLY A 181 -37.10 29.22 -9.83
N GLY A 182 -36.94 30.45 -10.32
CA GLY A 182 -37.97 31.48 -10.29
C GLY A 182 -38.33 32.14 -8.95
N GLY A 183 -37.52 33.11 -8.51
CA GLY A 183 -37.98 34.24 -7.68
C GLY A 183 -37.62 34.17 -6.20
N GLY A 184 -36.71 35.04 -5.77
CA GLY A 184 -36.45 35.30 -4.35
C GLY A 184 -34.99 35.59 -4.05
N SER A 185 -34.59 36.86 -4.19
CA SER A 185 -33.31 37.39 -3.75
C SER A 185 -33.06 37.12 -2.26
N GLY A 186 -31.93 36.49 -1.90
CA GLY A 186 -31.31 36.68 -0.58
C GLY A 186 -30.48 35.52 -0.03
N GLY A 187 -29.15 35.70 0.02
CA GLY A 187 -28.39 35.40 1.24
C GLY A 187 -27.51 34.15 1.29
N GLU A 188 -26.19 34.40 1.14
CA GLU A 188 -25.07 33.88 1.93
C GLU A 188 -24.68 32.38 1.87
N SER A 189 -23.62 32.10 1.10
CA SER A 189 -22.87 30.85 1.14
C SER A 189 -22.24 30.63 2.52
N ARG A 190 -22.75 29.66 3.28
CA ARG A 190 -22.10 29.14 4.49
C ARG A 190 -21.61 27.73 4.22
N ARG A 191 -20.28 27.56 4.24
CA ARG A 191 -19.59 26.27 4.23
C ARG A 191 -20.04 25.43 5.42
N ALA A 192 -20.62 24.26 5.16
CA ALA A 192 -20.79 23.23 6.17
C ALA A 192 -19.48 22.43 6.28
N GLY A 193 -18.87 22.45 7.46
CA GLY A 193 -17.69 21.65 7.79
C GLY A 193 -18.03 20.17 7.96
N ALA A 194 -16.99 19.35 7.78
CA ALA A 194 -17.01 17.89 7.78
C ALA A 194 -17.84 17.27 8.91
N ALA A 195 -18.68 16.29 8.55
CA ALA A 195 -19.28 15.38 9.51
C ALA A 195 -18.23 14.34 9.91
N ASP A 196 -17.93 14.33 11.21
CA ASP A 196 -17.05 13.39 11.89
C ASP A 196 -17.54 11.95 11.67
N SER A 197 -16.63 11.07 11.25
CA SER A 197 -16.87 9.66 10.98
C SER A 197 -17.23 8.91 12.26
N ALA A 198 -18.48 8.45 12.38
CA ALA A 198 -18.89 7.55 13.46
C ALA A 198 -18.61 6.08 13.09
N PRO A 199 -18.17 5.21 14.03
CA PRO A 199 -17.86 3.81 13.73
C PRO A 199 -19.11 2.93 13.61
N TYR A 200 -19.05 1.96 12.70
CA TYR A 200 -20.06 0.91 12.49
C TYR A 200 -20.37 0.11 13.77
N PRO A 201 -21.65 -0.26 14.06
CA PRO A 201 -21.97 -1.24 15.08
C PRO A 201 -21.87 -2.67 14.50
N GLY A 202 -21.17 -3.54 15.22
CA GLY A 202 -21.05 -4.96 14.91
C GLY A 202 -22.40 -5.70 15.00
N GLY A 203 -22.60 -6.65 14.09
CA GLY A 203 -23.72 -7.59 14.08
C GLY A 203 -23.67 -8.58 15.24
N GLY A 204 -24.85 -9.10 15.59
CA GLY A 204 -25.07 -10.12 16.62
C GLY A 204 -24.88 -11.56 16.15
#